data_AF-A0A7J4L9J8-F1
#
_entry.id   AF-A0A7J4L9J8-F1
#
_cell.length_a   1.000
_cell.length_b   1.000
_cell.length_c   1.000
_cell.angle_alpha   90.00
_cell.angle_beta   90.00
_cell.angle_gamma   90.00
#
_symmetry.space_group_name_H-M   'P 1'
#
loop_
_entity.id
_entity.type
_entity.pdbx_description
1 polymer ?
#
loop_
_entity_poly.entity_id
_entity_poly.type
_entity_poly.pdbx_seq_one_letter_code
_entity_poly.pdbx_strand_id
1 'polypeptide(L)'
;MQNTILTTCGSYKKDVITSFIESLKKTGWQGRLIIFTNNLDEETTVYLKENNAFLILFSGSFPFLPGLKEKPEKEVSVNCSRYYLYDWWVSQNDPQGKILLADMRDVIFQKDPFDYPYPEGLCCFLEDKRVTLATCPFNARWMTEAFGEETLRSLGHFPVSCSGITIGDAHAIAEYLKRMVSLMKVYGGKGGIDQAVHNYLLRTSPGFQAAYYENDNGPVATLATFLAKGGILRFGRDGILKNTDGSIVNIVHQYERNKDIKRVIINHITNKNDSMLQFLKR
;
A
#
# COMPACT_ATOMS: atom_id res chain seq x y z
N MET A 1 11.27 8.75 18.14
CA MET A 1 11.54 7.53 17.33
C MET A 1 11.24 7.87 15.88
N GLN A 2 12.06 7.42 14.92
CA GLN A 2 11.93 7.84 13.52
C GLN A 2 11.00 6.89 12.75
N ASN A 3 9.93 7.43 12.16
CA ASN A 3 9.00 6.67 11.33
C ASN A 3 9.64 6.30 9.98
N THR A 4 9.21 5.18 9.39
CA THR A 4 9.78 4.63 8.16
C THR A 4 8.70 4.29 7.14
N ILE A 5 8.92 4.62 5.88
CA ILE A 5 8.13 4.15 4.75
C ILE A 5 8.97 3.13 3.98
N LEU A 6 8.45 1.92 3.80
CA LEU A 6 9.02 0.89 2.95
C LEU A 6 8.17 0.76 1.69
N THR A 7 8.81 0.86 0.53
CA THR A 7 8.15 0.69 -0.77
C THR A 7 9.06 0.00 -1.77
N THR A 8 8.48 -0.52 -2.85
CA THR A 8 9.22 -1.15 -3.94
C THR A 8 8.95 -0.41 -5.23
N CYS A 9 10.02 0.03 -5.88
CA CYS A 9 10.02 0.62 -7.19
C CYS A 9 10.65 -0.39 -8.16
N GLY A 10 9.87 -0.95 -9.09
CA GLY A 10 10.43 -1.78 -10.16
C GLY A 10 11.23 -0.93 -11.15
N SER A 11 10.99 -1.10 -12.44
CA SER A 11 11.56 -0.28 -13.51
C SER A 11 10.72 0.97 -13.83
N TYR A 12 10.09 1.57 -12.82
CA TYR A 12 9.28 2.76 -13.03
C TYR A 12 10.18 3.96 -13.35
N LYS A 13 9.76 4.74 -14.36
CA LYS A 13 10.38 6.01 -14.69
C LYS A 13 9.96 7.08 -13.69
N LYS A 14 10.77 8.14 -13.59
CA LYS A 14 10.54 9.32 -12.76
C LYS A 14 9.11 9.86 -12.84
N ASP A 15 8.52 9.97 -14.04
CA ASP A 15 7.17 10.51 -14.24
C ASP A 15 6.09 9.69 -13.52
N VAL A 16 6.27 8.36 -13.44
CA VAL A 16 5.35 7.45 -12.73
C VAL A 16 5.42 7.66 -11.22
N ILE A 17 6.62 7.90 -10.68
CA ILE A 17 6.84 7.97 -9.23
C ILE A 17 6.81 9.39 -8.65
N THR A 18 6.86 10.42 -9.51
CA THR A 18 6.89 11.83 -9.10
C THR A 18 5.72 12.17 -8.18
N SER A 19 4.52 11.67 -8.47
CA SER A 19 3.34 11.96 -7.65
C SER A 19 3.48 11.44 -6.21
N PHE A 20 4.10 10.28 -6.01
CA PHE A 20 4.37 9.72 -4.68
C PHE A 20 5.35 10.61 -3.90
N ILE A 21 6.49 10.93 -4.52
CA ILE A 21 7.58 11.68 -3.88
C ILE A 21 7.18 13.13 -3.57
N GLU A 22 6.64 13.84 -4.55
CA GLU A 22 6.25 15.25 -4.38
C GLU A 22 5.09 15.39 -3.39
N SER A 23 4.10 14.48 -3.42
CA SER A 23 2.99 14.52 -2.47
C SER A 23 3.48 14.30 -1.04
N LEU A 24 4.34 13.29 -0.81
CA LEU A 24 4.93 13.02 0.50
C LEU A 24 5.72 14.24 1.01
N LYS A 25 6.59 14.81 0.18
CA LYS A 25 7.40 15.99 0.51
C LYS A 25 6.54 17.19 0.91
N LYS A 26 5.43 17.43 0.22
CA LYS A 26 4.48 18.51 0.52
C LYS A 26 3.81 18.40 1.88
N THR A 27 3.71 17.19 2.43
CA THR A 27 3.14 16.99 3.77
C THR A 27 4.03 17.52 4.89
N GLY A 28 5.32 17.79 4.61
CA GLY A 28 6.31 18.15 5.62
C GLY A 28 6.78 16.95 6.47
N TRP A 29 6.35 15.73 6.14
CA TRP A 29 6.74 14.49 6.82
C TRP A 29 8.26 14.40 7.01
N GLN A 30 8.66 13.86 8.16
CA GLN A 30 10.04 13.57 8.50
C GLN A 30 10.18 12.09 8.87
N GLY A 31 11.13 11.40 8.24
CA GLY A 31 11.37 9.98 8.49
C GLY A 31 12.35 9.37 7.51
N ARG A 32 12.33 8.04 7.40
CA ARG A 32 13.13 7.30 6.42
C ARG A 32 12.25 6.79 5.30
N LEU A 33 12.61 7.09 4.06
CA LEU A 33 11.99 6.51 2.88
C LEU A 33 12.95 5.46 2.32
N ILE A 34 12.60 4.19 2.45
CA ILE A 34 13.39 3.07 1.92
C ILE A 34 12.69 2.55 0.66
N ILE A 35 13.42 2.57 -0.46
CA ILE A 35 12.91 2.12 -1.75
C ILE A 35 13.76 0.96 -2.22
N PHE A 36 13.13 -0.21 -2.34
CA PHE A 36 13.75 -1.35 -3.00
C PHE A 36 13.59 -1.24 -4.50
N THR A 37 14.67 -1.41 -5.26
CA THR A 37 14.62 -1.35 -6.71
C THR A 37 15.59 -2.30 -7.39
N ASN A 38 15.32 -2.72 -8.62
CA ASN A 38 16.13 -3.69 -9.35
C ASN A 38 16.70 -3.16 -10.68
N ASN A 39 16.13 -2.10 -11.24
CA ASN A 39 16.54 -1.59 -12.55
C ASN A 39 15.97 -0.17 -12.83
N LEU A 40 16.53 0.86 -12.18
CA LEU A 40 16.19 2.25 -12.49
C LEU A 40 17.13 2.82 -13.53
N ASP A 41 16.61 3.71 -14.38
CA ASP A 41 17.44 4.59 -15.18
C ASP A 41 18.16 5.63 -14.29
N GLU A 42 19.18 6.28 -14.85
CA GLU A 42 20.00 7.26 -14.14
C GLU A 42 19.18 8.46 -13.68
N GLU A 43 18.28 8.97 -14.53
CA GLU A 43 17.43 10.12 -14.20
C GLU A 43 16.57 9.85 -12.96
N THR A 44 15.93 8.68 -12.91
CA THR A 44 15.07 8.27 -11.81
C THR A 44 15.89 8.02 -10.54
N THR A 45 17.09 7.43 -10.68
CA THR A 45 18.00 7.19 -9.56
C THR A 45 18.45 8.50 -8.91
N VAL A 46 18.86 9.48 -9.71
CA VAL A 46 19.28 10.80 -9.23
C VAL A 46 18.11 11.50 -8.55
N TYR A 47 16.94 11.53 -9.19
CA TYR A 47 15.74 12.17 -8.64
C TYR A 47 15.34 11.63 -7.26
N LEU A 48 15.40 10.31 -7.07
CA LEU A 48 15.08 9.69 -5.79
C LEU A 48 16.10 10.04 -4.69
N LYS A 49 17.40 10.03 -5.02
CA LYS A 49 18.46 10.39 -4.06
C LYS A 49 18.39 11.86 -3.64
N GLU A 50 18.12 12.77 -4.59
CA GLU A 50 17.91 14.20 -4.33
C GLU A 50 16.71 14.46 -3.43
N ASN A 51 15.73 13.56 -3.42
CA ASN A 51 14.59 13.59 -2.50
C ASN A 51 14.77 12.70 -1.26
N ASN A 52 16.03 12.47 -0.85
CA ASN A 52 16.42 11.77 0.39
C ASN A 52 15.89 10.33 0.52
N ALA A 53 15.64 9.65 -0.60
CA ALA A 53 15.29 8.23 -0.57
C ALA A 53 16.54 7.35 -0.41
N PHE A 54 16.46 6.35 0.47
CA PHE A 54 17.46 5.30 0.61
C PHE A 54 17.14 4.17 -0.37
N LEU A 55 17.99 4.00 -1.38
CA LEU A 55 17.80 2.98 -2.41
C LEU A 55 18.51 1.69 -2.03
N ILE A 56 17.78 0.59 -2.07
CA ILE A 56 18.32 -0.77 -1.87
C ILE A 56 18.13 -1.55 -3.16
N LEU A 57 19.24 -1.93 -3.79
CA LEU A 57 19.22 -2.72 -5.01
C LEU A 57 18.95 -4.19 -4.70
N PHE A 58 18.01 -4.79 -5.42
CA PHE A 58 17.67 -6.20 -5.32
C PHE A 58 17.71 -6.88 -6.70
N SER A 59 18.01 -8.18 -6.73
CA SER A 59 17.98 -9.02 -7.93
C SER A 59 16.54 -9.33 -8.35
N GLY A 60 16.28 -9.41 -9.66
CA GLY A 60 14.98 -9.88 -10.18
C GLY A 60 14.69 -11.35 -9.89
N SER A 61 15.71 -12.14 -9.53
CA SER A 61 15.62 -13.56 -9.18
C SER A 61 16.21 -13.82 -7.80
N PHE A 62 15.79 -14.94 -7.18
CA PHE A 62 16.34 -15.35 -5.89
C PHE A 62 17.84 -15.73 -6.01
N PRO A 63 18.69 -15.35 -5.03
CA PRO A 63 18.38 -14.51 -3.87
C PRO A 63 18.17 -13.05 -4.26
N PHE A 64 17.06 -12.45 -3.80
CA PHE A 64 16.76 -11.05 -4.10
C PHE A 64 17.78 -10.09 -3.49
N LEU A 65 18.25 -10.42 -2.29
CA LEU A 65 19.28 -9.66 -1.58
C LEU A 65 20.37 -10.62 -1.09
N PRO A 66 21.63 -10.16 -1.00
CA PRO A 66 22.68 -10.92 -0.34
C PRO A 66 22.27 -11.30 1.09
N GLY A 67 22.40 -12.59 1.44
CA GLY A 67 22.08 -13.08 2.78
C GLY A 67 20.59 -13.28 3.09
N LEU A 68 19.69 -13.12 2.10
CA LEU A 68 18.27 -13.44 2.28
C LEU A 68 18.09 -14.97 2.40
N LYS A 69 17.76 -15.43 3.61
CA LYS A 69 17.72 -16.85 3.97
C LYS A 69 16.43 -17.54 3.53
N GLU A 70 15.31 -16.84 3.57
CA GLU A 70 14.00 -17.40 3.23
C GLU A 70 13.84 -17.56 1.72
N LYS A 71 14.13 -18.77 1.24
CA LYS A 71 13.95 -19.14 -0.16
C LYS A 71 12.49 -19.45 -0.48
N PRO A 72 11.86 -18.76 -1.45
CA PRO A 72 10.56 -19.15 -1.98
C PRO A 72 10.62 -20.55 -2.62
N GLU A 73 9.58 -21.36 -2.46
CA GLU A 73 9.51 -22.69 -3.12
C GLU A 73 9.22 -22.58 -4.62
N LYS A 74 8.62 -21.45 -5.04
CA LYS A 74 8.26 -21.14 -6.43
C LYS A 74 8.84 -19.78 -6.80
N GLU A 75 8.97 -19.53 -8.10
CA GLU A 75 9.24 -18.16 -8.58
C GLU A 75 8.13 -17.22 -8.12
N VAL A 76 8.50 -16.08 -7.55
CA VAL A 76 7.56 -15.10 -7.00
C VAL A 76 7.58 -13.80 -7.79
N SER A 77 6.40 -13.31 -8.11
CA SER A 77 6.18 -11.98 -8.68
C SER A 77 6.73 -10.87 -7.79
N VAL A 78 6.95 -9.68 -8.37
CA VAL A 78 7.39 -8.48 -7.63
C VAL A 78 6.42 -8.12 -6.49
N ASN A 79 5.11 -8.30 -6.69
CA ASN A 79 4.10 -8.06 -5.64
C ASN A 79 4.28 -8.95 -4.42
N CYS A 80 4.79 -10.18 -4.61
CA CYS A 80 5.09 -11.10 -3.53
C CYS A 80 6.51 -10.87 -2.97
N SER A 81 7.51 -10.64 -3.83
CA SER A 81 8.90 -10.51 -3.40
C SER A 81 9.12 -9.31 -2.46
N ARG A 82 8.34 -8.23 -2.60
CA ARG A 82 8.42 -7.05 -1.72
C ARG A 82 8.37 -7.38 -0.23
N TYR A 83 7.58 -8.38 0.17
CA TYR A 83 7.47 -8.74 1.59
C TYR A 83 8.73 -9.44 2.11
N TYR A 84 9.42 -10.21 1.28
CA TYR A 84 10.74 -10.77 1.62
C TYR A 84 11.77 -9.64 1.80
N LEU A 85 11.72 -8.62 0.95
CA LEU A 85 12.59 -7.44 1.03
C LEU A 85 12.31 -6.62 2.30
N TYR A 86 11.03 -6.40 2.62
CA TYR A 86 10.61 -5.66 3.80
C TYR A 86 10.97 -6.42 5.09
N ASP A 87 10.69 -7.73 5.14
CA ASP A 87 11.06 -8.59 6.28
C ASP A 87 12.57 -8.55 6.53
N TRP A 88 13.35 -8.70 5.46
CA TRP A 88 14.80 -8.59 5.54
C TRP A 88 15.21 -7.25 6.15
N TRP A 89 14.72 -6.11 5.64
CA TRP A 89 15.15 -4.81 6.15
C TRP A 89 14.76 -4.57 7.59
N VAL A 90 13.54 -4.93 7.99
CA VAL A 90 13.09 -4.82 9.38
C VAL A 90 13.98 -5.67 10.29
N SER A 91 14.32 -6.89 9.88
CA SER A 91 15.21 -7.77 10.65
C SER A 91 16.63 -7.24 10.82
N GLN A 92 17.15 -6.50 9.84
CA GLN A 92 18.52 -5.98 9.87
C GLN A 92 18.65 -4.64 10.59
N ASN A 93 17.56 -3.87 10.74
CA ASN A 93 17.62 -2.47 11.17
C ASN A 93 16.93 -2.18 12.50
N ASP A 94 16.17 -3.14 13.06
CA ASP A 94 15.42 -3.00 14.33
C ASP A 94 14.76 -1.61 14.52
N PRO A 95 13.89 -1.19 13.58
CA PRO A 95 13.27 0.12 13.60
C PRO A 95 12.44 0.33 14.87
N GLN A 96 12.43 1.54 15.41
CA GLN A 96 11.70 1.87 16.66
C GLN A 96 10.44 2.72 16.43
N GLY A 97 10.30 3.35 15.25
CA GLY A 97 9.11 4.14 14.90
C GLY A 97 8.01 3.31 14.23
N LYS A 98 6.90 3.95 13.88
CA LYS A 98 5.87 3.31 13.05
C LYS A 98 6.41 3.08 11.63
N ILE A 99 5.94 2.03 11.00
CA ILE A 99 6.30 1.65 9.63
C ILE A 99 5.06 1.69 8.76
N LEU A 100 5.17 2.34 7.60
CA LEU A 100 4.21 2.28 6.51
C LEU A 100 4.78 1.39 5.41
N LEU A 101 4.07 0.34 5.04
CA LEU A 101 4.27 -0.41 3.80
C LEU A 101 3.35 0.20 2.75
N ALA A 102 3.90 0.65 1.62
CA ALA A 102 3.11 1.32 0.60
C ALA A 102 3.44 0.86 -0.83
N ASP A 103 2.40 0.70 -1.65
CA ASP A 103 2.54 0.75 -3.11
C ASP A 103 3.11 2.09 -3.53
N MET A 104 3.96 2.11 -4.56
CA MET A 104 4.57 3.37 -5.01
C MET A 104 3.74 4.08 -6.09
N ARG A 105 3.23 3.32 -7.07
CA ARG A 105 2.72 3.88 -8.32
C ARG A 105 1.41 4.66 -8.14
N ASP A 106 0.50 4.14 -7.33
CA ASP A 106 -0.86 4.64 -7.20
C ASP A 106 -1.19 5.10 -5.78
N VAL A 107 -0.18 5.58 -5.06
CA VAL A 107 -0.29 6.19 -3.74
C VAL A 107 0.08 7.66 -3.80
N ILE A 108 -0.69 8.46 -3.07
CA ILE A 108 -0.52 9.90 -2.94
C ILE A 108 -0.78 10.29 -1.47
N PHE A 109 -0.03 11.28 -0.98
CA PHE A 109 -0.17 11.81 0.38
C PHE A 109 -0.80 13.20 0.36
N GLN A 110 -1.89 13.40 1.11
CA GLN A 110 -2.51 14.72 1.34
C GLN A 110 -2.11 15.33 2.70
N LYS A 111 -1.64 14.50 3.63
CA LYS A 111 -1.17 14.85 4.98
C LYS A 111 -0.08 13.87 5.40
N ASP A 112 0.72 14.21 6.40
CA ASP A 112 1.75 13.29 6.93
C ASP A 112 1.08 11.92 7.23
N PRO A 113 1.57 10.81 6.64
CA PRO A 113 0.94 9.51 6.79
C PRO A 113 0.90 9.02 8.24
N PHE A 114 1.76 9.54 9.11
CA PHE A 114 1.83 9.19 10.53
C PHE A 114 1.08 10.18 11.44
N ASP A 115 0.59 11.31 10.91
CA ASP A 115 -0.24 12.29 11.65
C ASP A 115 -1.72 11.84 11.70
N TYR A 116 -1.93 10.74 12.42
CA TYR A 116 -3.22 10.15 12.77
C TYR A 116 -3.07 9.36 14.08
N PRO A 117 -4.10 9.31 14.95
CA PRO A 117 -4.03 8.59 16.23
C PRO A 117 -4.15 7.06 16.04
N TYR A 118 -3.17 6.45 15.38
CA TYR A 118 -3.13 5.00 15.20
C TYR A 118 -3.00 4.29 16.56
N PRO A 119 -3.79 3.24 16.82
CA PRO A 119 -3.58 2.39 17.98
C PRO A 119 -2.22 1.67 17.90
N GLU A 120 -1.84 1.02 18.99
CA GLU A 120 -0.81 -0.01 18.96
C GLU A 120 -1.27 -1.19 18.08
N GLY A 121 -0.31 -1.88 17.48
CA GLY A 121 -0.54 -2.98 16.57
C GLY A 121 -0.57 -2.59 15.09
N LEU A 122 -1.17 -3.48 14.30
CA LEU A 122 -1.30 -3.33 12.86
C LEU A 122 -2.58 -2.54 12.51
N CYS A 123 -2.49 -1.69 11.50
CA CYS A 123 -3.59 -0.95 10.91
C CYS A 123 -3.72 -1.35 9.44
N CYS A 124 -4.91 -1.83 9.09
CA CYS A 124 -5.26 -2.31 7.76
C CYS A 124 -6.43 -1.50 7.19
N PHE A 125 -6.43 -1.32 5.88
CA PHE A 125 -7.33 -0.39 5.20
C PHE A 125 -8.22 -1.18 4.26
N LEU A 126 -9.52 -1.09 4.50
CA LEU A 126 -10.52 -1.82 3.75
C LEU A 126 -10.76 -1.15 2.39
N GLU A 127 -11.14 -1.97 1.43
CA GLU A 127 -11.77 -1.53 0.20
C GLU A 127 -13.24 -1.14 0.46
N ASP A 128 -14.05 -0.96 -0.60
CA ASP A 128 -15.47 -0.65 -0.44
C ASP A 128 -16.21 -1.75 0.35
N LYS A 129 -16.94 -1.36 1.41
CA LYS A 129 -17.69 -2.29 2.28
C LYS A 129 -18.74 -3.16 1.57
N ARG A 130 -19.17 -2.77 0.36
CA ARG A 130 -20.11 -3.55 -0.48
C ARG A 130 -19.38 -4.63 -1.27
N VAL A 131 -18.06 -4.73 -1.13
CA VAL A 131 -17.19 -5.69 -1.80
C VAL A 131 -16.52 -6.59 -0.77
N THR A 132 -16.72 -7.89 -0.95
CA THR A 132 -16.17 -8.95 -0.12
C THR A 132 -15.17 -9.78 -0.90
N LEU A 133 -14.42 -10.63 -0.21
CA LEU A 133 -13.47 -11.56 -0.83
C LEU A 133 -14.14 -12.46 -1.89
N ALA A 134 -15.38 -12.91 -1.68
CA ALA A 134 -16.12 -13.73 -2.65
C ALA A 134 -16.76 -12.93 -3.79
N THR A 135 -17.18 -11.68 -3.54
CA THR A 135 -17.89 -10.88 -4.54
C THR A 135 -16.97 -10.08 -5.46
N CYS A 136 -15.69 -9.91 -5.09
CA CYS A 136 -14.67 -9.36 -5.96
C CYS A 136 -14.05 -10.47 -6.83
N PRO A 137 -14.22 -10.46 -8.16
CA PRO A 137 -13.72 -11.53 -9.03
C PRO A 137 -12.21 -11.78 -8.91
N PHE A 138 -11.42 -10.73 -8.72
CA PHE A 138 -9.97 -10.84 -8.57
C PHE A 138 -9.59 -11.49 -7.25
N ASN A 139 -10.15 -11.01 -6.13
CA ASN A 139 -9.85 -11.57 -4.81
C ASN A 139 -10.39 -13.01 -4.67
N ALA A 140 -11.58 -13.30 -5.18
CA ALA A 140 -12.13 -14.66 -5.19
C ALA A 140 -11.22 -15.63 -5.92
N ARG A 141 -10.73 -15.23 -7.11
CA ARG A 141 -9.74 -16.01 -7.86
C ARG A 141 -8.45 -16.20 -7.07
N TRP A 142 -7.84 -15.14 -6.54
CA TRP A 142 -6.57 -15.25 -5.81
C TRP A 142 -6.68 -16.08 -4.54
N MET A 143 -7.78 -15.96 -3.79
CA MET A 143 -8.07 -16.78 -2.61
C MET A 143 -8.21 -18.26 -2.99
N THR A 144 -8.91 -18.56 -4.08
CA THR A 144 -9.08 -19.93 -4.58
C THR A 144 -7.76 -20.52 -5.07
N GLU A 145 -6.97 -19.74 -5.83
CA GLU A 145 -5.67 -20.17 -6.33
C GLU A 145 -4.67 -20.45 -5.20
N ALA A 146 -4.68 -19.64 -4.14
CA ALA A 146 -3.78 -19.81 -3.00
C ALA A 146 -4.25 -20.88 -2.02
N PHE A 147 -5.53 -20.89 -1.64
CA PHE A 147 -6.03 -21.62 -0.48
C PHE A 147 -7.22 -22.55 -0.77
N GLY A 148 -7.67 -22.60 -2.02
CA GLY A 148 -8.77 -23.45 -2.46
C GLY A 148 -10.17 -22.89 -2.16
N GLU A 149 -11.16 -23.53 -2.80
CA GLU A 149 -12.58 -23.15 -2.75
C GLU A 149 -13.18 -23.19 -1.33
N GLU A 150 -12.73 -24.12 -0.49
CA GLU A 150 -13.22 -24.23 0.88
C GLU A 150 -12.85 -23.01 1.72
N THR A 151 -11.61 -22.53 1.57
CA THR A 151 -11.15 -21.30 2.22
C THR A 151 -11.94 -20.09 1.73
N LEU A 152 -12.21 -19.99 0.43
CA LEU A 152 -13.06 -18.93 -0.10
C LEU A 152 -14.49 -18.99 0.44
N ARG A 153 -15.08 -20.18 0.58
CA ARG A 153 -16.41 -20.32 1.21
C ARG A 153 -16.42 -19.86 2.66
N SER A 154 -15.38 -20.21 3.42
CA SER A 154 -15.24 -19.83 4.84
C SER A 154 -15.03 -18.33 5.02
N LEU A 155 -14.11 -17.73 4.26
CA LEU A 155 -13.66 -16.34 4.47
C LEU A 155 -14.30 -15.33 3.50
N GLY A 156 -15.03 -15.80 2.50
CA GLY A 156 -15.51 -15.00 1.37
C GLY A 156 -16.46 -13.86 1.73
N HIS A 157 -17.08 -13.92 2.90
CA HIS A 157 -18.00 -12.91 3.41
C HIS A 157 -17.30 -11.70 4.01
N PHE A 158 -16.00 -11.78 4.32
CA PHE A 158 -15.26 -10.65 4.88
C PHE A 158 -15.03 -9.55 3.83
N PRO A 159 -15.03 -8.27 4.25
CA PRO A 159 -14.62 -7.17 3.40
C PRO A 159 -13.15 -7.34 3.02
N VAL A 160 -12.82 -6.91 1.81
CA VAL A 160 -11.44 -6.94 1.31
C VAL A 160 -10.60 -5.90 2.05
N SER A 161 -9.48 -6.33 2.61
CA SER A 161 -8.41 -5.44 3.10
C SER A 161 -7.34 -5.30 2.03
N CYS A 162 -6.97 -4.07 1.64
CA CYS A 162 -5.98 -3.84 0.58
C CYS A 162 -4.55 -3.95 1.12
N SER A 163 -3.73 -4.83 0.54
CA SER A 163 -2.35 -5.05 0.96
C SER A 163 -1.37 -3.96 0.48
N GLY A 164 -1.85 -3.03 -0.35
CA GLY A 164 -1.06 -1.93 -0.91
C GLY A 164 -0.76 -0.81 0.08
N ILE A 165 -1.48 -0.74 1.21
CA ILE A 165 -1.15 0.14 2.34
C ILE A 165 -1.29 -0.67 3.63
N THR A 166 -0.28 -0.65 4.49
CA THR A 166 -0.36 -1.23 5.85
C THR A 166 0.53 -0.40 6.77
N ILE A 167 0.00 -0.02 7.94
CA ILE A 167 0.72 0.80 8.92
C ILE A 167 0.76 0.06 10.24
N GLY A 168 1.84 0.16 11.01
CA GLY A 168 1.85 -0.36 12.38
C GLY A 168 3.08 0.10 13.13
N ASP A 169 3.15 -0.20 14.43
CA ASP A 169 4.44 -0.17 15.11
C ASP A 169 5.40 -1.22 14.55
N ALA A 170 6.69 -1.03 14.80
CA ALA A 170 7.73 -1.88 14.25
C ALA A 170 7.59 -3.35 14.64
N HIS A 171 7.12 -3.64 15.85
CA HIS A 171 6.95 -5.02 16.32
C HIS A 171 5.82 -5.71 15.55
N ALA A 172 4.65 -5.06 15.46
CA ALA A 172 3.50 -5.58 14.72
C ALA A 172 3.81 -5.78 13.23
N ILE A 173 4.56 -4.84 12.62
CA ILE A 173 4.99 -4.96 11.22
C ILE A 173 6.02 -6.09 11.05
N ALA A 174 6.96 -6.26 11.97
CA ALA A 174 7.91 -7.37 11.92
C ALA A 174 7.19 -8.72 12.01
N GLU A 175 6.21 -8.86 12.90
CA GLU A 175 5.42 -10.08 13.02
C GLU A 175 4.57 -10.32 11.76
N TYR A 176 3.89 -9.29 11.26
CA TYR A 176 3.13 -9.33 10.02
C TYR A 176 3.98 -9.84 8.85
N LEU A 177 5.17 -9.24 8.64
CA LEU A 177 6.07 -9.56 7.55
C LEU A 177 6.56 -11.02 7.63
N LYS A 178 6.95 -11.50 8.81
CA LYS A 178 7.35 -12.90 9.02
C LYS A 178 6.23 -13.88 8.65
N ARG A 179 5.00 -13.60 9.07
CA ARG A 179 3.84 -14.45 8.75
C ARG A 179 3.46 -14.40 7.27
N MET A 180 3.50 -13.21 6.66
CA MET A 180 3.34 -13.05 5.21
C MET A 180 4.36 -13.88 4.44
N VAL A 181 5.65 -13.73 4.74
CA VAL A 181 6.76 -14.47 4.10
C VAL A 181 6.60 -15.98 4.28
N SER A 182 6.23 -16.44 5.48
CA SER A 182 5.97 -17.86 5.76
C SER A 182 4.86 -18.44 4.88
N LEU A 183 3.72 -17.74 4.76
CA LEU A 183 2.61 -18.18 3.92
C LEU A 183 2.94 -18.09 2.42
N MET A 184 3.61 -17.02 1.98
CA MET A 184 4.02 -16.86 0.58
C MET A 184 5.09 -17.86 0.15
N LYS A 185 5.89 -18.40 1.08
CA LYS A 185 6.84 -19.46 0.76
C LYS A 185 6.14 -20.70 0.19
N VAL A 186 4.96 -21.01 0.72
CA VAL A 186 4.14 -22.17 0.34
C VAL A 186 3.17 -21.84 -0.80
N TYR A 187 2.43 -20.74 -0.64
CA TYR A 187 1.30 -20.40 -1.52
C TYR A 187 1.62 -19.33 -2.56
N GLY A 188 2.72 -18.60 -2.40
CA GLY A 188 3.12 -17.51 -3.27
C GLY A 188 3.40 -17.95 -4.71
N GLY A 189 3.54 -16.95 -5.57
CA GLY A 189 4.00 -17.16 -6.94
C GLY A 189 3.53 -16.06 -7.87
N LYS A 190 2.24 -16.10 -8.24
CA LYS A 190 1.64 -15.16 -9.19
C LYS A 190 1.28 -13.81 -8.53
N GLY A 191 1.15 -12.78 -9.35
CA GLY A 191 0.68 -11.47 -8.89
C GLY A 191 -0.74 -11.54 -8.29
N GLY A 192 -0.94 -10.87 -7.15
CA GLY A 192 -2.19 -10.84 -6.40
C GLY A 192 -2.34 -11.94 -5.36
N ILE A 193 -1.43 -12.92 -5.32
CA ILE A 193 -1.41 -13.90 -4.23
C ILE A 193 -1.01 -13.26 -2.90
N ASP A 194 -0.19 -12.20 -2.92
CA ASP A 194 0.11 -11.41 -1.75
C ASP A 194 -1.15 -10.77 -1.12
N GLN A 195 -2.08 -10.30 -1.95
CA GLN A 195 -3.39 -9.80 -1.52
C GLN A 195 -4.24 -10.91 -0.88
N ALA A 196 -4.22 -12.13 -1.43
CA ALA A 196 -4.91 -13.28 -0.84
C ALA A 196 -4.28 -13.70 0.49
N VAL A 197 -2.95 -13.82 0.56
CA VAL A 197 -2.20 -14.17 1.77
C VAL A 197 -2.44 -13.13 2.87
N HIS A 198 -2.44 -11.85 2.54
CA HIS A 198 -2.77 -10.76 3.46
C HIS A 198 -4.18 -10.95 4.07
N ASN A 199 -5.19 -11.16 3.24
CA ASN A 199 -6.57 -11.33 3.72
C ASN A 199 -6.76 -12.64 4.50
N TYR A 200 -6.14 -13.74 4.07
CA TYR A 200 -6.15 -14.99 4.81
C TYR A 200 -5.54 -14.81 6.20
N LEU A 201 -4.36 -14.20 6.26
CA LEU A 201 -3.62 -13.96 7.50
C LEU A 201 -4.47 -13.20 8.53
N LEU A 202 -5.08 -12.09 8.08
CA LEU A 202 -5.92 -11.20 8.91
C LEU A 202 -7.20 -11.84 9.45
N ARG A 203 -7.59 -13.03 8.97
CA ARG A 203 -8.85 -13.71 9.37
C ARG A 203 -8.63 -15.03 10.09
N THR A 204 -7.44 -15.60 9.96
CA THR A 204 -7.17 -16.96 10.43
C THR A 204 -6.12 -17.03 11.52
N SER A 205 -5.29 -16.00 11.70
CA SER A 205 -4.22 -16.02 12.69
C SER A 205 -4.70 -15.66 14.09
N PRO A 206 -4.71 -16.60 15.05
CA PRO A 206 -5.03 -16.29 16.43
C PRO A 206 -4.03 -15.29 17.02
N GLY A 207 -4.52 -14.34 17.82
CA GLY A 207 -3.69 -13.32 18.48
C GLY A 207 -3.21 -12.19 17.56
N PHE A 208 -3.47 -12.27 16.25
CA PHE A 208 -3.11 -11.23 15.30
C PHE A 208 -4.23 -10.18 15.21
N GLN A 209 -4.17 -9.17 16.08
CA GLN A 209 -5.15 -8.08 16.09
C GLN A 209 -4.70 -6.94 15.16
N ALA A 210 -5.62 -6.52 14.29
CA ALA A 210 -5.45 -5.36 13.45
C ALA A 210 -6.64 -4.41 13.63
N ALA A 211 -6.37 -3.11 13.64
CA ALA A 211 -7.39 -2.09 13.48
C ALA A 211 -7.77 -1.98 11.99
N TYR A 212 -9.07 -1.92 11.70
CA TYR A 212 -9.59 -1.79 10.35
C TYR A 212 -10.22 -0.42 10.14
N TYR A 213 -9.95 0.18 8.98
CA TYR A 213 -10.49 1.47 8.60
C TYR A 213 -11.24 1.37 7.27
N GLU A 214 -12.43 1.96 7.21
CA GLU A 214 -13.21 2.11 5.98
C GLU A 214 -12.72 3.32 5.18
N ASN A 215 -12.97 3.31 3.86
CA ASN A 215 -12.52 4.35 2.92
C ASN A 215 -13.00 5.77 3.20
N ASP A 216 -14.12 5.93 3.89
CA ASP A 216 -14.74 7.22 4.22
C ASP A 216 -14.69 7.54 5.73
N ASN A 217 -13.91 6.76 6.48
CA ASN A 217 -13.72 6.88 7.92
C ASN A 217 -12.32 6.36 8.34
N GLY A 218 -11.29 7.17 8.06
CA GLY A 218 -9.93 6.87 8.49
C GLY A 218 -8.86 7.68 7.76
N PRO A 219 -7.58 7.34 7.96
CA PRO A 219 -6.47 8.07 7.36
C PRO A 219 -6.19 7.67 5.91
N VAL A 220 -6.81 6.60 5.39
CA VAL A 220 -6.52 6.06 4.05
C VAL A 220 -7.80 5.79 3.29
N ALA A 221 -7.85 6.21 2.03
CA ALA A 221 -8.93 5.88 1.10
C ALA A 221 -8.39 5.09 -0.11
N THR A 222 -8.84 3.84 -0.23
CA THR A 222 -8.54 2.89 -1.31
C THR A 222 -9.64 2.94 -2.38
N LEU A 223 -9.40 3.68 -3.46
CA LEU A 223 -10.51 4.20 -4.28
C LEU A 223 -11.06 3.25 -5.35
N ALA A 224 -10.36 2.19 -5.77
CA ALA A 224 -10.73 1.47 -6.99
C ALA A 224 -12.14 0.86 -6.92
N THR A 225 -12.39 -0.01 -5.94
CA THR A 225 -13.69 -0.65 -5.76
C THR A 225 -14.75 0.31 -5.23
N PHE A 226 -14.34 1.34 -4.48
CA PHE A 226 -15.24 2.40 -4.01
C PHE A 226 -15.90 3.13 -5.18
N LEU A 227 -15.09 3.59 -6.14
CA LEU A 227 -15.58 4.25 -7.34
C LEU A 227 -16.36 3.29 -8.25
N ALA A 228 -15.90 2.04 -8.39
CA ALA A 228 -16.61 1.02 -9.17
C ALA A 228 -18.01 0.71 -8.63
N LYS A 229 -18.26 0.93 -7.33
CA LYS A 229 -19.58 0.80 -6.69
C LYS A 229 -20.34 2.14 -6.60
N GLY A 230 -19.89 3.19 -7.30
CA GLY A 230 -20.55 4.49 -7.30
C GLY A 230 -20.40 5.25 -5.98
N GLY A 231 -19.31 4.99 -5.24
CA GLY A 231 -18.97 5.77 -4.07
C GLY A 231 -18.74 7.24 -4.42
N ILE A 232 -19.22 8.14 -3.56
CA ILE A 232 -19.16 9.58 -3.77
C ILE A 232 -17.98 10.14 -2.98
N LEU A 233 -17.02 10.73 -3.68
CA LEU A 233 -15.88 11.41 -3.06
C LEU A 233 -16.25 12.83 -2.63
N ARG A 234 -15.75 13.24 -1.46
CA ARG A 234 -16.00 14.57 -0.89
C ARG A 234 -14.71 15.39 -0.92
N PHE A 235 -14.63 16.33 -1.84
CA PHE A 235 -13.50 17.25 -1.91
C PHE A 235 -13.83 18.56 -1.21
N GLY A 236 -12.91 19.06 -0.40
CA GLY A 236 -12.96 20.42 0.10
C GLY A 236 -12.75 21.45 -1.02
N ARG A 237 -12.97 22.73 -0.73
CA ARG A 237 -12.66 23.83 -1.68
C ARG A 237 -11.17 23.92 -2.01
N ASP A 238 -10.35 23.39 -1.12
CA ASP A 238 -8.91 23.21 -1.27
C ASP A 238 -8.55 22.12 -2.29
N GLY A 239 -9.48 21.24 -2.69
CA GLY A 239 -9.22 20.09 -3.55
C GLY A 239 -8.73 18.85 -2.78
N ILE A 240 -8.76 18.87 -1.45
CA ILE A 240 -8.36 17.76 -0.57
C ILE A 240 -9.54 16.81 -0.39
N LEU A 241 -9.31 15.51 -0.58
CA LEU A 241 -10.30 14.47 -0.25
C LEU A 241 -10.52 14.42 1.28
N LYS A 242 -11.78 14.50 1.70
CA LYS A 242 -12.20 14.45 3.10
C LYS A 242 -13.04 13.20 3.38
N ASN A 243 -12.98 12.74 4.62
CA ASN A 243 -13.89 11.74 5.18
C ASN A 243 -15.32 12.29 5.31
N THR A 244 -16.25 11.41 5.71
CA THR A 244 -17.66 11.78 5.92
C THR A 244 -17.83 12.84 7.02
N ASP A 245 -16.96 12.85 8.02
CA ASP A 245 -16.93 13.82 9.13
C ASP A 245 -16.18 15.14 8.79
N GLY A 246 -15.64 15.26 7.57
CA GLY A 246 -14.88 16.43 7.13
C GLY A 246 -13.38 16.40 7.48
N SER A 247 -12.89 15.39 8.22
CA SER A 247 -11.46 15.20 8.45
C SER A 247 -10.72 14.87 7.14
N ILE A 248 -9.41 15.15 7.09
CA ILE A 248 -8.58 14.90 5.91
C ILE A 248 -8.25 13.41 5.82
N VAL A 249 -8.35 12.84 4.62
CA VAL A 249 -7.76 11.54 4.30
C VAL A 249 -6.26 11.74 4.11
N ASN A 250 -5.41 11.15 4.96
CA ASN A 250 -3.96 11.36 4.87
C ASN A 250 -3.36 10.75 3.60
N ILE A 251 -3.80 9.55 3.20
CA ILE A 251 -3.27 8.79 2.06
C ILE A 251 -4.41 8.42 1.10
N VAL A 252 -4.23 8.70 -0.18
CA VAL A 252 -5.15 8.24 -1.23
C VAL A 252 -4.47 7.17 -2.06
N HIS A 253 -5.08 5.98 -2.14
CA HIS A 253 -4.56 4.81 -2.83
C HIS A 253 -5.46 4.42 -4.00
N GLN A 254 -4.87 3.90 -5.07
CA GLN A 254 -5.51 3.48 -6.31
C GLN A 254 -6.26 4.61 -7.04
N TYR A 255 -5.85 5.86 -6.80
CA TYR A 255 -6.48 7.06 -7.38
C TYR A 255 -6.46 7.09 -8.91
N GLU A 256 -5.48 6.41 -9.53
CA GLU A 256 -5.34 6.38 -10.99
C GLU A 256 -6.32 5.43 -11.72
N ARG A 257 -7.13 4.65 -10.99
CA ARG A 257 -8.12 3.74 -11.59
C ARG A 257 -9.32 4.46 -12.19
N ASN A 258 -9.45 5.77 -11.95
CA ASN A 258 -10.40 6.65 -12.62
C ASN A 258 -9.66 7.90 -13.13
N LYS A 259 -9.81 8.22 -14.43
CA LYS A 259 -9.06 9.31 -15.08
C LYS A 259 -9.42 10.70 -14.54
N ASP A 260 -10.69 10.93 -14.21
CA ASP A 260 -11.16 12.21 -13.69
C ASP A 260 -10.66 12.44 -12.27
N ILE A 261 -10.74 11.40 -11.43
CA ILE A 261 -10.20 11.44 -10.07
C ILE A 261 -8.68 11.59 -10.08
N LYS A 262 -7.98 10.87 -10.96
CA LYS A 262 -6.54 11.06 -11.19
C LYS A 262 -6.20 12.50 -11.48
N ARG A 263 -6.94 13.13 -12.40
CA ARG A 263 -6.72 14.52 -12.79
C ARG A 263 -6.96 15.49 -11.63
N VAL A 264 -8.05 15.33 -10.88
CA VAL A 264 -8.38 16.20 -9.74
C VAL A 264 -7.31 16.12 -8.66
N ILE A 265 -6.92 14.91 -8.27
CA ILE A 265 -5.93 14.68 -7.21
C ILE A 265 -4.53 15.15 -7.64
N ILE A 266 -4.09 14.83 -8.87
CA ILE A 266 -2.78 15.28 -9.36
C ILE A 266 -2.72 16.80 -9.48
N ASN A 267 -3.78 17.45 -9.97
CA ASN A 267 -3.78 18.91 -10.12
C ASN A 267 -3.63 19.62 -8.77
N HIS A 268 -4.34 19.14 -7.75
CA HIS A 268 -4.21 19.64 -6.38
C HIS A 268 -2.76 19.47 -5.88
N ILE A 269 -2.20 18.29 -6.07
CA ILE A 269 -0.89 17.92 -5.49
C ILE A 269 0.29 18.47 -6.26
N THR A 270 0.17 18.76 -7.54
CA THR A 270 1.28 19.31 -8.35
C THR A 270 1.24 20.83 -8.43
N ASN A 271 0.26 21.50 -7.79
CA ASN A 271 0.01 22.95 -7.94
C ASN A 271 -0.04 23.39 -9.42
N LYS A 272 -0.43 22.50 -10.32
CA LYS A 272 -0.67 22.86 -11.72
C LYS A 272 -1.99 23.63 -11.76
N ASN A 273 -1.91 24.96 -11.72
CA ASN A 273 -3.04 25.85 -11.97
C ASN A 273 -3.64 25.51 -13.36
N ASP A 274 -4.90 25.05 -13.38
CA ASP A 274 -6.03 25.87 -13.86
C ASP A 274 -7.27 25.04 -14.26
N SER A 275 -8.44 25.57 -13.88
CA SER A 275 -9.70 25.55 -14.64
C SER A 275 -10.65 24.33 -14.66
N MET A 276 -10.79 23.49 -13.62
CA MET A 276 -11.81 22.41 -13.74
C MET A 276 -12.53 21.90 -12.47
N LEU A 277 -12.65 22.71 -11.42
CA LEU A 277 -13.55 22.41 -10.29
C LEU A 277 -15.05 22.44 -10.64
N GLN A 278 -15.42 22.65 -11.92
CA GLN A 278 -16.82 22.66 -12.39
C GLN A 278 -17.38 21.28 -12.74
N PHE A 279 -16.56 20.23 -12.89
CA PHE A 279 -17.04 18.93 -13.40
C PHE A 279 -17.56 17.94 -12.34
N LEU A 280 -17.31 18.19 -11.05
CA LEU A 280 -17.76 17.31 -9.95
C LEU A 280 -18.98 17.87 -9.19
N LYS A 281 -19.70 18.83 -9.78
CA LYS A 281 -20.94 19.43 -9.22
C LYS A 281 -22.23 18.94 -9.89
N ARG A 282 -22.25 17.73 -10.46
CA ARG A 282 -23.49 17.13 -10.96
C ARG A 282 -23.71 15.77 -10.31
#